data_AF-A0A495KS79-F1
#
_entry.id   AF-A0A495KS79-F1
#
_cell.length_a   1.000
_cell.length_b   1.000
_cell.length_c   1.000
_cell.angle_alpha   90.00
_cell.angle_beta   90.00
_cell.angle_gamma   90.00
#
_symmetry.space_group_name_H-M   'P 1'
#
loop_
_entity.id
_entity.type
_entity.pdbx_description
1 polymer ?
#
loop_
_entity_poly.entity_id
_entity_poly.type
_entity_poly.pdbx_seq_one_letter_code
_entity_poly.pdbx_strand_id
1 'polypeptide(L)'
;MESIVINRRNCSNLQDVSSNIMRTPPEIDLQKKSEYSLHRDNIIREFPNTEFSNLTLKWVEIIQRIDNVNLLIKELFHDFDLINTKMSDNVIEDSVLKTPLFYRQKFLTEQIFYWIRKTLDEMIAMIYVLEYLKKTNKYPTNIKIESIGHLIGSKEFIVDIKDKHLNILKIINNISNTFKHSFLNSEIHNHLGELDPLVFSYGFKNNDMEKEMVFTAYKIEDVIVELNKLITDLISHIKQI
;
A
#
# COMPACT_ATOMS: atom_id res chain seq x y z
N MET A 1 9.11 -9.35 9.25
CA MET A 1 8.99 -7.89 9.45
C MET A 1 8.86 -7.67 10.95
N GLU A 2 9.90 -7.14 11.58
CA GLU A 2 9.88 -6.84 13.01
C GLU A 2 9.11 -5.53 13.23
N SER A 3 8.12 -5.55 14.12
CA SER A 3 7.38 -4.36 14.52
C SER A 3 8.20 -3.54 15.51
N ILE A 4 8.40 -2.24 15.24
CA ILE A 4 9.05 -1.34 16.19
C ILE A 4 8.00 -0.89 17.22
N VAL A 5 8.09 -1.41 18.43
CA VAL A 5 7.32 -0.92 19.60
C VAL A 5 8.09 0.27 20.18
N ILE A 6 7.66 1.49 19.85
CA ILE A 6 8.31 2.70 20.36
C ILE A 6 7.82 2.97 21.79
N ASN A 7 8.66 2.69 22.77
CA ASN A 7 8.45 3.11 24.15
C ASN A 7 8.97 4.55 24.34
N ARG A 8 8.14 5.43 24.90
CA ARG A 8 8.49 6.83 25.17
C ARG A 8 9.62 6.91 26.20
N ARG A 9 10.88 6.97 25.78
CA ARG A 9 12.01 7.65 26.47
C ARG A 9 13.32 7.47 25.70
N ASN A 10 14.08 8.56 25.66
CA ASN A 10 15.48 8.71 25.24
C ASN A 10 15.71 9.16 23.78
N CYS A 11 15.47 10.45 23.54
CA CYS A 11 16.23 11.21 22.55
C CYS A 11 17.55 11.65 23.21
N SER A 12 18.67 11.05 22.81
CA SER A 12 19.97 11.75 22.78
C SER A 12 21.00 10.86 22.10
N ASN A 13 21.72 11.49 21.19
CA ASN A 13 22.94 11.06 20.52
C ASN A 13 22.71 10.14 19.32
N LEU A 14 22.90 10.71 18.14
CA LEU A 14 23.82 10.20 17.12
C LEU A 14 24.13 11.36 16.14
N GLN A 15 25.35 11.90 16.26
CA GLN A 15 25.98 12.68 15.20
C GLN A 15 26.57 11.68 14.20
N ASP A 16 26.13 11.75 12.95
CA ASP A 16 26.93 11.58 11.71
C ASP A 16 26.02 11.13 10.56
N VAL A 17 25.64 12.05 9.67
CA VAL A 17 25.29 11.70 8.29
C VAL A 17 25.69 12.85 7.37
N SER A 18 26.96 12.87 6.94
CA SER A 18 27.42 13.70 5.82
C SER A 18 27.42 12.87 4.53
N SER A 19 26.31 12.90 3.79
CA SER A 19 26.27 12.88 2.31
C SER A 19 24.81 13.00 1.83
N ASN A 20 24.46 14.15 1.23
CA ASN A 20 23.17 14.40 0.56
C ASN A 20 23.02 13.54 -0.70
N ILE A 21 22.71 12.26 -0.54
CA ILE A 21 22.27 11.38 -1.62
C ILE A 21 20.76 11.26 -1.49
N MET A 22 20.00 11.85 -2.41
CA MET A 22 18.57 11.53 -2.53
C MET A 22 18.45 10.03 -2.73
N ARG A 23 17.75 9.35 -1.82
CA ARG A 23 17.60 7.90 -1.92
C ARG A 23 16.70 7.55 -3.09
N THR A 24 16.94 6.40 -3.69
CA THR A 24 16.04 5.86 -4.71
C THR A 24 14.76 5.36 -4.02
N PRO A 25 13.59 5.93 -4.32
CA PRO A 25 12.34 5.49 -3.70
C PRO A 25 12.02 4.05 -4.12
N PRO A 26 11.38 3.24 -3.24
CA PRO A 26 10.88 1.94 -3.61
C PRO A 26 9.77 2.07 -4.66
N GLU A 27 9.66 1.10 -5.56
CA GLU A 27 8.62 1.08 -6.58
C GLU A 27 7.86 -0.25 -6.55
N ILE A 28 6.58 -0.21 -6.88
CA ILE A 28 5.78 -1.39 -7.12
C ILE A 28 6.07 -1.89 -8.55
N ASP A 29 6.68 -3.08 -8.66
CA ASP A 29 7.00 -3.71 -9.94
C ASP A 29 5.80 -4.48 -10.50
N LEU A 30 5.30 -4.00 -11.64
CA LEU A 30 4.22 -4.60 -12.40
C LEU A 30 4.67 -5.65 -13.43
N GLN A 31 5.98 -5.88 -13.57
CA GLN A 31 6.56 -6.68 -14.65
C GLN A 31 6.13 -6.22 -16.05
N LYS A 32 5.97 -4.90 -16.22
CA LYS A 32 5.62 -4.29 -17.52
C LYS A 32 6.74 -4.49 -18.52
N LYS A 33 6.36 -4.62 -19.79
CA LYS A 33 7.30 -4.68 -20.93
C LYS A 33 7.52 -3.33 -21.60
N SER A 34 6.68 -2.34 -21.30
CA SER A 34 6.74 -0.98 -21.83
C SER A 34 6.55 0.04 -20.70
N GLU A 35 7.23 1.18 -20.83
CA GLU A 35 7.06 2.34 -19.95
C GLU A 35 5.61 2.86 -19.97
N TYR A 36 4.93 2.76 -21.11
CA TYR A 36 3.54 3.18 -21.27
C TYR A 36 2.57 2.17 -20.66
N SER A 37 1.75 2.62 -19.71
CA SER A 37 0.69 1.82 -19.08
C SER A 37 -0.26 1.21 -20.13
N LEU A 38 -0.63 2.01 -21.14
CA LEU A 38 -1.51 1.66 -22.25
C LEU A 38 -0.73 1.07 -23.43
N HIS A 39 0.02 -0.01 -23.18
CA HIS A 39 0.73 -0.74 -24.22
C HIS A 39 0.19 -2.17 -24.36
N ARG A 40 0.07 -2.67 -25.60
CA ARG A 40 -0.46 -4.02 -25.86
C ARG A 40 0.33 -5.10 -25.13
N ASP A 41 1.65 -4.95 -25.02
CA ASP A 41 2.51 -5.92 -24.36
C ASP A 41 2.30 -6.01 -22.83
N ASN A 42 1.62 -5.02 -22.24
CA ASN A 42 1.23 -5.02 -20.83
C ASN A 42 -0.14 -5.69 -20.60
N ILE A 43 -0.87 -6.00 -21.67
CA ILE A 43 -2.10 -6.79 -21.61
C ILE A 43 -1.70 -8.26 -21.49
N ILE A 44 -1.95 -8.85 -20.32
CA ILE A 44 -1.55 -10.24 -20.03
C ILE A 44 -2.22 -11.23 -20.99
N ARG A 45 -3.47 -10.97 -21.35
CA ARG A 45 -4.26 -11.67 -22.38
C ARG A 45 -5.53 -10.88 -22.69
N GLU A 46 -6.22 -11.26 -23.75
CA GLU A 46 -7.61 -10.86 -23.92
C GLU A 46 -8.47 -11.59 -22.90
N PHE A 47 -9.03 -10.84 -21.96
CA PHE A 47 -10.01 -11.40 -21.03
C PHE A 47 -11.39 -11.34 -21.67
N PRO A 48 -12.23 -12.37 -21.47
CA PRO A 48 -13.57 -12.37 -22.01
C PRO A 48 -14.42 -11.29 -21.32
N ASN A 49 -15.33 -10.67 -22.08
CA ASN A 49 -16.28 -9.72 -21.51
C ASN A 49 -17.25 -10.44 -20.58
N THR A 50 -17.49 -9.85 -19.41
CA THR A 50 -18.37 -10.40 -18.37
C THR A 50 -19.63 -9.53 -18.26
N GLU A 51 -20.68 -10.07 -17.65
CA GLU A 51 -21.88 -9.28 -17.31
C GLU A 51 -21.56 -8.12 -16.33
N PHE A 52 -20.46 -8.22 -15.58
CA PHE A 52 -20.05 -7.16 -14.64
C PHE A 52 -19.24 -6.05 -15.30
N SER A 53 -18.35 -6.39 -16.24
CA SER A 53 -17.44 -5.44 -16.89
C SER A 53 -16.56 -6.10 -17.96
N ASN A 54 -15.81 -5.26 -18.68
CA ASN A 54 -14.68 -5.64 -19.50
C ASN A 54 -13.43 -5.81 -18.61
N LEU A 55 -13.02 -7.07 -18.38
CA LEU A 55 -11.88 -7.38 -17.52
C LEU A 55 -10.54 -6.91 -18.09
N THR A 56 -10.43 -6.76 -19.42
CA THR A 56 -9.24 -6.19 -20.05
C THR A 56 -9.09 -4.72 -19.68
N LEU A 57 -10.18 -3.94 -19.70
CA LEU A 57 -10.17 -2.56 -19.23
C LEU A 57 -9.89 -2.47 -17.73
N LYS A 58 -10.45 -3.39 -16.94
CA LYS A 58 -10.16 -3.46 -15.50
C LYS A 58 -8.67 -3.70 -15.22
N TRP A 59 -8.04 -4.59 -15.98
CA TRP A 59 -6.60 -4.84 -15.90
C TRP A 59 -5.75 -3.60 -16.24
N VAL A 60 -6.14 -2.88 -17.30
CA VAL A 60 -5.49 -1.62 -17.69
C VAL A 60 -5.60 -0.57 -16.58
N GLU A 61 -6.77 -0.41 -15.96
CA GLU A 61 -6.96 0.51 -14.82
C GLU A 61 -6.09 0.14 -13.62
N ILE A 62 -5.92 -1.16 -13.33
CA ILE A 62 -5.03 -1.66 -12.27
C ILE A 62 -3.57 -1.24 -12.55
N ILE A 63 -3.10 -1.42 -13.79
CA ILE A 63 -1.75 -1.00 -14.20
C ILE A 63 -1.57 0.52 -14.03
N GLN A 64 -2.48 1.31 -14.60
CA GLN A 64 -2.40 2.78 -14.54
C GLN A 64 -2.42 3.30 -13.09
N ARG A 65 -3.22 2.66 -12.23
CA ARG A 65 -3.29 3.05 -10.82
C ARG A 65 -2.00 2.74 -10.08
N ILE A 66 -1.36 1.60 -10.35
CA ILE A 66 -0.06 1.29 -9.75
C ILE A 66 1.02 2.26 -10.26
N ASP A 67 0.99 2.64 -11.54
CA ASP A 67 1.89 3.69 -12.05
C ASP A 67 1.71 5.01 -11.31
N ASN A 68 0.46 5.42 -11.07
CA ASN A 68 0.16 6.60 -10.25
C ASN A 68 0.65 6.44 -8.80
N VAL A 69 0.48 5.25 -8.19
CA VAL A 69 1.00 4.97 -6.84
C VAL A 69 2.53 5.14 -6.80
N ASN A 70 3.25 4.66 -7.81
CA ASN A 70 4.70 4.82 -7.89
C ASN A 70 5.12 6.29 -7.98
N LEU A 71 4.36 7.13 -8.71
CA LEU A 71 4.58 8.58 -8.72
C LEU A 71 4.38 9.19 -7.32
N LEU A 72 3.29 8.82 -6.63
CA LEU A 72 3.02 9.32 -5.28
C LEU A 72 4.09 8.88 -4.27
N ILE A 73 4.63 7.66 -4.38
CA ILE A 73 5.73 7.17 -3.53
C ILE A 73 6.99 8.01 -3.78
N LYS A 74 7.32 8.30 -5.04
CA LYS A 74 8.46 9.17 -5.38
C LYS A 74 8.31 10.56 -4.78
N GLU A 75 7.12 11.15 -4.89
CA GLU A 75 6.82 12.44 -4.28
C GLU A 75 6.96 12.41 -2.75
N LEU A 76 6.46 11.36 -2.10
CA LEU A 76 6.55 11.22 -0.65
C LEU A 76 8.01 11.14 -0.17
N PHE A 77 8.83 10.33 -0.83
CA PHE A 77 10.25 10.18 -0.49
C PHE A 77 11.03 11.48 -0.76
N HIS A 78 10.75 12.16 -1.86
CA HIS A 78 11.32 13.47 -2.15
C HIS A 78 10.97 14.51 -1.08
N ASP A 79 9.68 14.61 -0.71
CA ASP A 79 9.21 15.52 0.33
C ASP A 79 9.87 15.20 1.69
N PHE A 80 10.08 13.93 2.00
CA PHE A 80 10.76 13.50 3.23
C PHE A 80 12.22 13.93 3.25
N ASP A 81 12.97 13.64 2.19
CA ASP A 81 14.39 13.96 2.09
C ASP A 81 14.60 15.49 2.17
N LEU A 82 13.69 16.27 1.56
CA LEU A 82 13.70 17.72 1.63
C LEU A 82 13.49 18.24 3.06
N ILE A 83 12.55 17.66 3.82
CA ILE A 83 12.32 18.02 5.22
C ILE A 83 13.56 17.71 6.06
N ASN A 84 14.12 16.50 5.93
CA ASN A 84 15.26 16.07 6.73
C ASN A 84 16.54 16.87 6.42
N THR A 85 16.76 17.24 5.16
CA THR A 85 17.89 18.12 4.78
C THR A 85 17.75 19.49 5.44
N LYS A 86 16.57 20.10 5.36
CA LYS A 86 16.32 21.44 5.95
C LYS A 86 16.38 21.44 7.48
N MET A 87 15.94 20.37 8.13
CA MET A 87 16.08 20.22 9.59
C MET A 87 17.55 20.09 10.02
N SER A 88 18.37 19.37 9.25
CA SER A 88 19.78 19.10 9.58
C SER A 88 20.66 20.35 9.47
N ASP A 89 20.36 21.25 8.54
CA ASP A 89 21.16 22.47 8.33
C ASP A 89 20.97 23.55 9.41
N ASN A 90 20.16 23.30 10.46
CA ASN A 90 19.71 24.31 11.44
C ASN A 90 19.07 25.56 10.81
N VAL A 91 18.75 25.51 9.51
CA VAL A 91 17.91 26.46 8.81
C VAL A 91 16.47 26.08 9.14
N ILE A 92 16.11 26.22 10.42
CA ILE A 92 14.71 26.29 10.82
C ILE A 92 14.25 27.69 10.44
N GLU A 93 14.18 27.95 9.13
CA GLU A 93 13.35 29.04 8.68
C GLU A 93 11.95 28.73 9.19
N ASP A 94 11.33 29.74 9.79
CA ASP A 94 9.91 29.76 10.15
C ASP A 94 9.01 29.27 9.00
N SER A 95 9.51 29.28 7.74
CA SER A 95 8.89 28.72 6.54
C SER A 95 8.73 27.19 6.57
N VAL A 96 9.67 26.42 7.16
CA VAL A 96 9.64 24.95 7.29
C VAL A 96 8.62 24.49 8.34
N LEU A 97 8.56 25.19 9.48
CA LEU A 97 7.55 24.96 10.51
C LEU A 97 6.14 25.46 10.11
N LYS A 98 6.05 26.40 9.16
CA LYS A 98 4.78 26.87 8.56
C LYS A 98 4.35 26.07 7.32
N THR A 99 5.08 25.02 6.90
CA THR A 99 4.91 24.50 5.53
C THR A 99 3.72 23.54 5.35
N PRO A 100 2.98 23.66 4.24
CA PRO A 100 2.13 22.61 3.66
C PRO A 100 2.78 21.22 3.50
N LEU A 101 4.11 21.08 3.60
CA LEU A 101 4.83 19.83 3.30
C LEU A 101 4.56 18.71 4.32
N PHE A 102 4.49 19.00 5.62
CA PHE A 102 4.14 17.96 6.62
C PHE A 102 2.73 17.41 6.39
N TYR A 103 1.77 18.31 6.18
CA TYR A 103 0.40 17.94 5.84
C TYR A 103 0.33 17.21 4.49
N ARG A 104 1.14 17.62 3.51
CA ARG A 104 1.24 16.95 2.21
C ARG A 104 1.72 15.51 2.37
N GLN A 105 2.79 15.24 3.13
CA GLN A 105 3.26 13.85 3.34
C GLN A 105 2.19 12.95 3.93
N LYS A 106 1.41 13.47 4.88
CA LYS A 106 0.25 12.78 5.46
C LYS A 106 -0.77 12.42 4.36
N PHE A 107 -1.21 13.40 3.59
CA PHE A 107 -2.20 13.18 2.53
C PHE A 107 -1.67 12.29 1.42
N LEU A 108 -0.37 12.37 1.09
CA LEU A 108 0.28 11.47 0.14
C LEU A 108 0.27 10.04 0.67
N THR A 109 0.65 9.82 1.93
CA THR A 109 0.62 8.49 2.57
C THR A 109 -0.79 7.90 2.55
N GLU A 110 -1.79 8.68 2.95
CA GLU A 110 -3.19 8.23 2.91
C GLU A 110 -3.64 7.87 1.49
N GLN A 111 -3.32 8.70 0.50
CA GLN A 111 -3.63 8.44 -0.91
C GLN A 111 -2.93 7.18 -1.44
N ILE A 112 -1.65 6.99 -1.14
CA ILE A 112 -0.88 5.81 -1.54
C ILE A 112 -1.57 4.53 -1.05
N PHE A 113 -1.89 4.47 0.25
CA PHE A 113 -2.49 3.28 0.85
C PHE A 113 -3.95 3.08 0.47
N TYR A 114 -4.70 4.16 0.20
CA TYR A 114 -6.03 4.08 -0.39
C TYR A 114 -5.95 3.40 -1.78
N TRP A 115 -5.07 3.87 -2.65
CA TRP A 115 -4.93 3.33 -3.99
C TRP A 115 -4.37 1.90 -3.99
N ILE A 116 -3.38 1.58 -3.14
CA ILE A 116 -2.89 0.21 -2.95
C ILE A 116 -4.04 -0.71 -2.55
N ARG A 117 -4.82 -0.33 -1.54
CA ARG A 117 -5.95 -1.14 -1.08
C ARG A 117 -6.97 -1.37 -2.18
N LYS A 118 -7.38 -0.29 -2.87
CA LYS A 118 -8.33 -0.34 -3.99
C LYS A 118 -7.83 -1.28 -5.08
N THR A 119 -6.55 -1.21 -5.44
CA THR A 119 -5.94 -2.10 -6.44
C THR A 119 -6.02 -3.56 -6.02
N LEU A 120 -5.60 -3.88 -4.79
CA LEU A 120 -5.59 -5.26 -4.30
C LEU A 120 -7.01 -5.84 -4.24
N ASP A 121 -7.99 -5.07 -3.77
CA ASP A 121 -9.39 -5.50 -3.75
C ASP A 121 -9.89 -5.83 -5.18
N GLU A 122 -9.59 -4.98 -6.16
CA GLU A 122 -9.98 -5.23 -7.56
C GLU A 122 -9.23 -6.40 -8.19
N MET A 123 -7.94 -6.60 -7.89
CA MET A 123 -7.19 -7.78 -8.32
C MET A 123 -7.79 -9.06 -7.75
N ILE A 124 -8.14 -9.07 -6.46
CA ILE A 124 -8.79 -10.21 -5.79
C ILE A 124 -10.13 -10.53 -6.44
N ALA A 125 -10.98 -9.52 -6.66
CA ALA A 125 -12.26 -9.68 -7.33
C ALA A 125 -12.10 -10.21 -8.76
N MET A 126 -11.12 -9.70 -9.51
CA MET A 126 -10.83 -10.16 -10.87
C MET A 126 -10.41 -11.62 -10.88
N ILE A 127 -9.49 -12.04 -9.99
CA ILE A 127 -9.08 -13.44 -9.86
C ILE A 127 -10.29 -14.32 -9.54
N TYR A 128 -11.21 -13.86 -8.71
CA TYR A 128 -12.40 -14.62 -8.33
C TYR A 128 -13.27 -14.93 -9.53
N VAL A 129 -13.55 -13.90 -10.34
CA VAL A 129 -14.33 -14.06 -11.59
C VAL A 129 -13.63 -15.01 -12.55
N LEU A 130 -12.31 -14.87 -12.73
CA LEU A 130 -11.53 -15.68 -13.66
C LEU A 130 -11.46 -17.16 -13.24
N GLU A 131 -11.21 -17.46 -11.96
CA GLU A 131 -11.21 -18.84 -11.48
C GLU A 131 -12.60 -19.47 -11.53
N TYR A 132 -13.64 -18.71 -11.18
CA TYR A 132 -15.01 -19.20 -11.23
C TYR A 132 -15.39 -19.57 -12.67
N LEU A 133 -15.03 -18.72 -13.64
CA LEU A 133 -15.20 -19.01 -15.06
C LEU A 133 -14.44 -20.27 -15.47
N LYS A 134 -13.16 -20.39 -15.10
CA LYS A 134 -12.34 -21.58 -15.40
C LYS A 134 -12.95 -22.87 -14.84
N LYS A 135 -13.49 -22.83 -13.63
CA LYS A 135 -14.06 -24.00 -12.94
C LYS A 135 -15.46 -24.38 -13.44
N THR A 136 -16.30 -23.42 -13.77
CA THR A 136 -17.73 -23.64 -14.03
C THR A 136 -18.15 -23.40 -15.47
N ASN A 137 -17.27 -22.83 -16.29
CA ASN A 137 -17.54 -22.34 -17.63
C ASN A 137 -18.69 -21.31 -17.70
N LYS A 138 -18.98 -20.64 -16.57
CA LYS A 138 -20.01 -19.60 -16.41
C LYS A 138 -19.46 -18.45 -15.58
N TYR A 139 -20.03 -17.26 -15.73
CA TYR A 139 -19.75 -16.16 -14.81
C TYR A 139 -20.45 -16.37 -13.46
N PRO A 140 -19.86 -15.90 -12.35
CA PRO A 140 -20.55 -15.92 -11.06
C PRO A 140 -21.73 -14.94 -11.11
N THR A 141 -22.83 -15.26 -10.45
CA THR A 141 -23.93 -14.28 -10.27
C THR A 141 -23.64 -13.29 -9.14
N ASN A 142 -22.66 -13.59 -8.29
CA ASN A 142 -22.20 -12.73 -7.19
C ASN A 142 -20.70 -12.97 -6.90
N ILE A 143 -19.95 -11.90 -6.66
CA ILE A 143 -18.52 -11.94 -6.30
C ILE A 143 -18.42 -12.05 -4.77
N LYS A 144 -18.18 -13.27 -4.27
CA LYS A 144 -18.11 -13.53 -2.82
C LYS A 144 -16.82 -13.05 -2.17
N ILE A 145 -15.72 -13.04 -2.94
CA ILE A 145 -14.39 -12.64 -2.48
C ILE A 145 -13.94 -11.45 -3.32
N GLU A 146 -14.33 -10.25 -2.89
CA GLU A 146 -14.08 -8.99 -3.61
C GLU A 146 -13.08 -8.05 -2.92
N SER A 147 -12.53 -8.44 -1.77
CA SER A 147 -11.62 -7.59 -1.00
C SER A 147 -10.61 -8.39 -0.21
N ILE A 148 -9.53 -7.73 0.24
CA ILE A 148 -8.57 -8.30 1.20
C ILE A 148 -9.29 -8.77 2.46
N GLY A 149 -10.30 -8.01 2.93
CA GLY A 149 -11.07 -8.37 4.13
C GLY A 149 -11.81 -9.70 3.95
N HIS A 150 -12.47 -9.88 2.81
CA HIS A 150 -13.12 -11.15 2.45
C HIS A 150 -12.11 -12.28 2.25
N LEU A 151 -10.99 -12.01 1.58
CA LEU A 151 -9.94 -12.99 1.33
C LEU A 151 -9.32 -13.52 2.63
N ILE A 152 -8.99 -12.64 3.58
CA ILE A 152 -8.42 -13.02 4.89
C ILE A 152 -9.36 -13.97 5.65
N GLY A 153 -10.67 -13.71 5.60
CA GLY A 153 -11.68 -14.54 6.25
C GLY A 153 -12.01 -15.84 5.50
N SER A 154 -11.59 -15.95 4.23
CA SER A 154 -11.93 -17.09 3.38
C SER A 154 -11.04 -18.31 3.65
N LYS A 155 -11.67 -19.50 3.68
CA LYS A 155 -10.98 -20.80 3.68
C LYS A 155 -10.83 -21.39 2.28
N GLU A 156 -11.38 -20.72 1.29
CA GLU A 156 -11.40 -21.16 -0.10
C GLU A 156 -10.72 -20.09 -0.97
N PHE A 157 -10.26 -20.51 -2.15
CA PHE A 157 -9.77 -19.62 -3.23
C PHE A 157 -8.41 -18.91 -2.96
N ILE A 158 -7.46 -19.08 -3.89
CA ILE A 158 -6.05 -18.64 -3.79
C ILE A 158 -5.39 -18.81 -2.41
N VAL A 159 -5.72 -19.90 -1.71
CA VAL A 159 -5.33 -20.13 -0.30
C VAL A 159 -3.81 -20.10 -0.14
N ASP A 160 -3.06 -20.70 -1.06
CA ASP A 160 -1.60 -20.72 -1.01
C ASP A 160 -0.99 -19.31 -1.09
N ILE A 161 -1.51 -18.45 -1.98
CA ILE A 161 -1.07 -17.05 -2.12
C ILE A 161 -1.47 -16.26 -0.87
N LYS A 162 -2.71 -16.43 -0.40
CA LYS A 162 -3.21 -15.77 0.80
C LYS A 162 -2.37 -16.13 2.03
N ASP A 163 -2.09 -17.40 2.26
CA ASP A 163 -1.38 -17.88 3.45
C ASP A 163 0.10 -17.44 3.39
N LYS A 164 0.73 -17.51 2.22
CA LYS A 164 2.09 -16.99 1.99
C LYS A 164 2.21 -15.50 2.29
N HIS A 165 1.20 -14.71 1.93
CA HIS A 165 1.20 -13.25 2.05
C HIS A 165 0.28 -12.71 3.16
N LEU A 166 -0.12 -13.55 4.12
CA LEU A 166 -1.12 -13.20 5.11
C LEU A 166 -0.71 -11.97 5.94
N ASN A 167 0.58 -11.84 6.23
CA ASN A 167 1.09 -10.72 7.02
C ASN A 167 0.89 -9.38 6.32
N ILE A 168 1.33 -9.25 5.06
CA ILE A 168 1.18 -8.00 4.31
C ILE A 168 -0.29 -7.67 4.03
N LEU A 169 -1.13 -8.68 3.75
CA LEU A 169 -2.57 -8.51 3.62
C LEU A 169 -3.20 -7.90 4.88
N LYS A 170 -2.82 -8.40 6.07
CA LYS A 170 -3.27 -7.84 7.35
C LYS A 170 -2.76 -6.43 7.57
N ILE A 171 -1.51 -6.14 7.25
CA ILE A 171 -0.92 -4.79 7.38
C ILE A 171 -1.71 -3.78 6.52
N ILE A 172 -1.90 -4.05 5.23
CA ILE A 172 -2.65 -3.16 4.33
C ILE A 172 -4.10 -3.01 4.80
N ASN A 173 -4.72 -4.09 5.27
CA ASN A 173 -6.08 -4.05 5.81
C ASN A 173 -6.17 -3.16 7.05
N ASN A 174 -5.21 -3.26 7.96
CA ASN A 174 -5.19 -2.47 9.17
C ASN A 174 -4.91 -0.99 8.87
N ILE A 175 -3.92 -0.68 8.03
CA ILE A 175 -3.62 0.70 7.60
C ILE A 175 -4.87 1.35 6.97
N SER A 176 -5.51 0.66 6.01
CA SER A 176 -6.71 1.18 5.36
C SER A 176 -7.86 1.42 6.34
N ASN A 177 -8.06 0.50 7.29
CA ASN A 177 -9.08 0.66 8.32
C ASN A 177 -8.75 1.80 9.30
N THR A 178 -7.47 2.02 9.63
CA THR A 178 -7.02 3.15 10.44
C THR A 178 -7.40 4.47 9.76
N PHE A 179 -7.12 4.63 8.46
CA PHE A 179 -7.50 5.85 7.75
C PHE A 179 -9.01 6.07 7.64
N LYS A 180 -9.80 4.99 7.53
CA LYS A 180 -11.26 5.07 7.38
C LYS A 180 -12.02 5.25 8.70
N HIS A 181 -11.55 4.63 9.77
CA HIS A 181 -12.38 4.41 10.96
C HIS A 181 -11.75 4.84 12.27
N SER A 182 -10.43 5.07 12.34
CA SER A 182 -9.81 5.47 13.59
C SER A 182 -10.13 6.94 13.91
N PHE A 183 -10.82 7.18 15.03
CA PHE A 183 -11.07 8.54 15.51
C PHE A 183 -9.78 9.26 15.95
N LEU A 184 -8.80 8.48 16.41
CA LEU A 184 -7.51 8.94 16.96
C LEU A 184 -6.44 9.16 15.88
N ASN A 185 -6.83 9.00 14.60
CA ASN A 185 -5.96 9.21 13.45
C ASN A 185 -5.33 10.62 13.48
N SER A 186 -6.06 11.64 13.95
CA SER A 186 -5.60 13.03 14.05
C SER A 186 -4.36 13.23 14.93
N GLU A 187 -4.17 12.43 15.98
CA GLU A 187 -3.02 12.55 16.90
C GLU A 187 -1.75 11.91 16.31
N ILE A 188 -1.92 10.83 15.55
CA ILE A 188 -0.82 9.98 15.07
C ILE A 188 -0.19 10.50 13.80
N HIS A 189 -0.99 11.18 12.99
CA HIS A 189 -0.55 11.82 11.76
C HIS A 189 0.47 12.94 11.94
N ASN A 190 0.79 13.31 13.19
CA ASN A 190 1.86 14.27 13.51
C ASN A 190 3.21 13.57 13.78
N HIS A 191 3.28 12.24 13.71
CA HIS A 191 4.52 11.51 13.85
C HIS A 191 5.21 11.34 12.50
N LEU A 192 6.52 11.53 12.49
CA LEU A 192 7.40 11.28 11.34
C LEU A 192 8.46 10.28 11.76
N GLY A 193 8.92 9.49 10.79
CA GLY A 193 10.13 8.72 11.01
C GLY A 193 11.35 9.63 10.97
N GLU A 194 12.34 9.29 11.78
CA GLU A 194 13.61 10.00 11.82
C GLU A 194 14.44 9.70 10.57
N LEU A 195 14.51 8.42 10.18
CA LEU A 195 15.31 7.94 9.06
C LEU A 195 14.48 7.65 7.80
N ASP A 196 13.23 7.23 7.96
CA ASP A 196 12.40 6.73 6.86
C ASP A 196 10.94 7.22 6.91
N PRO A 197 10.26 7.39 5.76
CA PRO A 197 8.82 7.59 5.69
C PRO A 197 8.11 6.41 6.35
N LEU A 198 7.24 6.73 7.30
CA LEU A 198 6.48 5.74 8.04
C LEU A 198 5.00 5.81 7.68
N VAL A 199 4.36 4.66 7.78
CA VAL A 199 2.90 4.55 7.85
C VAL A 199 2.52 3.90 9.17
N PHE A 200 1.43 4.37 9.75
CA PHE A 200 0.96 3.89 11.04
C PHE A 200 -0.34 3.10 10.88
N SER A 201 -0.44 1.98 11.57
CA SER A 201 -1.74 1.37 11.86
C SER A 201 -2.05 1.59 13.34
N TYR A 202 -3.24 2.10 13.58
CA TYR A 202 -3.70 2.41 14.92
C TYR A 202 -5.20 2.20 15.06
N GLY A 203 -5.57 1.67 16.22
CA GLY A 203 -6.94 1.76 16.69
C GLY A 203 -7.21 0.77 17.80
N PHE A 204 -8.22 1.10 18.60
CA PHE A 204 -8.99 0.09 19.29
C PHE A 204 -9.69 -0.77 18.24
N LYS A 205 -9.68 -2.09 18.40
CA LYS A 205 -10.39 -2.96 17.46
C LYS A 205 -11.90 -2.63 17.48
N ASN A 206 -12.36 -2.01 16.39
CA ASN A 206 -13.71 -1.43 16.23
C ASN A 206 -13.99 -0.18 17.10
N ASN A 207 -13.00 0.65 17.41
CA ASN A 207 -13.13 1.83 18.30
C ASN A 207 -13.67 1.49 19.70
N ASP A 208 -13.40 0.27 20.17
CA ASP A 208 -13.86 -0.26 21.43
C ASP A 208 -12.78 -0.16 22.51
N MET A 209 -12.98 0.76 23.47
CA MET A 209 -12.02 1.06 24.54
C MET A 209 -11.76 -0.12 25.49
N GLU A 210 -12.60 -1.16 25.48
CA GLU A 210 -12.34 -2.38 26.25
C GLU A 210 -11.28 -3.28 25.61
N LYS A 211 -10.95 -3.03 24.33
CA LYS A 211 -9.90 -3.76 23.63
C LYS A 211 -8.56 -3.05 23.76
N GLU A 212 -7.47 -3.81 23.70
CA GLU A 212 -6.14 -3.23 23.76
C GLU A 212 -5.87 -2.32 22.55
N MET A 213 -5.30 -1.15 22.84
CA MET A 213 -4.86 -0.21 21.83
C MET A 213 -3.59 -0.73 21.17
N VAL A 214 -3.64 -0.98 19.86
CA VAL A 214 -2.47 -1.39 19.09
C VAL A 214 -1.98 -0.21 18.27
N PHE A 215 -0.73 0.19 18.51
CA PHE A 215 0.01 1.16 17.70
C PHE A 215 1.16 0.44 17.02
N THR A 216 1.20 0.49 15.69
CA THR A 216 2.31 -0.07 14.92
C THR A 216 2.76 0.92 13.86
N ALA A 217 4.07 1.16 13.81
CA ALA A 217 4.72 1.92 12.75
C ALA A 217 5.38 0.94 11.77
N TYR A 218 5.24 1.20 10.48
CA TYR A 218 5.89 0.44 9.42
C TYR A 218 6.69 1.39 8.55
N LYS A 219 7.92 1.01 8.19
CA LYS A 219 8.65 1.69 7.12
C LYS A 219 7.90 1.46 5.82
N ILE A 220 7.62 2.52 5.08
CA ILE A 220 6.90 2.41 3.81
C ILE A 220 7.68 1.54 2.84
N GLU A 221 9.01 1.65 2.81
CA GLU A 221 9.88 0.79 2.01
C GLU A 221 9.66 -0.70 2.25
N ASP A 222 9.69 -1.14 3.50
CA ASP A 222 9.46 -2.55 3.86
C ASP A 222 8.08 -3.03 3.41
N VAL A 223 7.06 -2.17 3.53
CA VAL A 223 5.70 -2.47 3.09
C VAL A 223 5.63 -2.63 1.57
N ILE A 224 6.30 -1.76 0.81
CA ILE A 224 6.34 -1.85 -0.65
C ILE A 224 7.12 -3.09 -1.12
N VAL A 225 8.21 -3.46 -0.45
CA VAL A 225 8.97 -4.69 -0.75
C VAL A 225 8.12 -5.94 -0.57
N GLU A 226 7.39 -6.06 0.53
CA GLU A 226 6.48 -7.21 0.73
C GLU A 226 5.27 -7.17 -0.22
N LEU A 227 4.75 -5.97 -0.50
CA LEU A 227 3.67 -5.78 -1.47
C LEU A 227 4.08 -6.25 -2.87
N ASN A 228 5.32 -6.01 -3.30
CA ASN A 228 5.85 -6.49 -4.57
C ASN A 228 5.82 -8.01 -4.71
N LYS A 229 6.16 -8.72 -3.63
CA LYS A 229 6.10 -10.18 -3.61
C LYS A 229 4.67 -10.67 -3.79
N LEU A 230 3.71 -10.03 -3.11
CA LEU A 230 2.28 -10.34 -3.26
C LEU A 230 1.80 -10.05 -4.69
N ILE A 231 2.05 -8.86 -5.22
CA ILE A 231 1.61 -8.45 -6.56
C ILE A 231 2.22 -9.36 -7.62
N THR A 232 3.50 -9.73 -7.51
CA THR A 232 4.16 -10.67 -8.41
C THR A 232 3.46 -12.02 -8.45
N ASP A 233 3.10 -12.58 -7.29
CA ASP A 233 2.40 -13.86 -7.22
C ASP A 233 0.97 -13.76 -7.76
N LEU A 234 0.24 -12.67 -7.47
CA LEU A 234 -1.09 -12.44 -8.02
C LEU A 234 -1.06 -12.31 -9.55
N ILE A 235 -0.11 -11.56 -10.10
CA ILE A 235 0.08 -11.41 -11.55
C ILE A 235 0.41 -12.77 -12.18
N SER A 236 1.32 -13.52 -11.57
CA SER A 236 1.70 -14.85 -12.04
C SER A 236 0.51 -15.80 -12.05
N HIS A 237 -0.34 -15.74 -11.03
CA HIS A 237 -1.58 -16.51 -10.96
C HIS A 237 -2.57 -16.11 -12.05
N ILE A 238 -2.80 -14.81 -12.26
CA ILE A 238 -3.67 -14.30 -13.34
C ILE A 238 -3.21 -14.79 -14.72
N LYS A 239 -1.89 -14.85 -14.95
CA LYS A 239 -1.28 -15.39 -16.19
C LYS A 239 -1.56 -16.89 -16.40
N GLN A 240 -1.78 -17.64 -15.32
CA GLN A 240 -1.96 -19.11 -15.33
C GLN A 240 -3.42 -19.56 -15.35
N ILE A 241 -4.39 -18.70 -15.00
CA ILE A 241 -5.82 -19.03 -15.04
C ILE A 241 -6.25 -19.23 -16.48
#